data_AF-A0A1Q7VQF9-F1
#
_entry.id   AF-A0A1Q7VQF9-F1
#
_cell.length_a   1.000
_cell.length_b   1.000
_cell.length_c   1.000
_cell.angle_alpha   90.00
_cell.angle_beta   90.00
_cell.angle_gamma   90.00
#
_symmetry.space_group_name_H-M   'P 1'
#
loop_
_entity.id
_entity.type
_entity.pdbx_description
1 polymer ?
#
loop_
_entity_poly.entity_id
_entity_poly.type
_entity_poly.pdbx_seq_one_letter_code
_entity_poly.pdbx_strand_id
1 'polypeptide(L)'
;MNAWTGSPANVILQALPGNLTVEDTTATEPWVGATFSNPNWGSTGSFVWVHVVMSIPSMNALGYSAQKEASMHELGHAMGIDHTYGCIGVMEGTATFCGYSSPSSDDVAGINALY
;
A
#
# COMPACT_ATOMS: atom_id res chain seq x y z
N MET A 1 1.56 -12.41 9.45
CA MET A 1 1.69 -11.43 8.37
C MET A 1 3.07 -11.57 7.73
N ASN A 2 3.16 -11.58 6.40
CA ASN A 2 4.42 -11.68 5.65
C ASN A 2 4.89 -10.28 5.22
N ALA A 3 6.17 -10.14 4.85
CA ALA A 3 6.68 -8.93 4.22
C ALA A 3 6.33 -8.90 2.73
N TRP A 4 5.79 -7.78 2.25
CA TRP A 4 5.41 -7.60 0.85
C TRP A 4 6.65 -7.67 -0.03
N THR A 5 6.63 -8.56 -1.03
CA THR A 5 7.73 -8.77 -2.00
C THR A 5 9.09 -9.11 -1.37
N GLY A 6 9.12 -9.63 -0.15
CA GLY A 6 10.38 -9.95 0.55
C GLY A 6 11.16 -8.71 1.00
N SER A 7 10.51 -7.55 1.09
CA SER A 7 11.07 -6.31 1.62
C SER A 7 11.71 -6.55 3.00
N PRO A 8 13.02 -6.34 3.23
CA PRO A 8 13.54 -6.27 4.56
C PRO A 8 12.89 -5.04 5.19
N ALA A 9 12.32 -5.25 6.36
CA ALA A 9 12.16 -4.26 7.42
C ALA A 9 13.33 -3.25 7.42
N ASN A 10 13.26 -2.19 6.61
CA ASN A 10 14.34 -1.21 6.39
C ASN A 10 13.90 -0.02 5.49
N VAL A 11 12.60 0.28 5.35
CA VAL A 11 12.20 1.55 4.69
C VAL A 11 12.51 2.69 5.66
N ILE A 12 13.67 3.32 5.50
CA ILE A 12 13.95 4.56 6.22
C ILE A 12 13.13 5.65 5.54
N LEU A 13 12.01 6.06 6.17
CA LEU A 13 11.25 7.24 5.77
C LEU A 13 12.10 8.48 6.04
N GLN A 14 12.95 8.86 5.08
CA GLN A 14 13.60 10.17 5.11
C GLN A 14 12.61 11.22 4.62
N ALA A 15 12.26 12.16 5.49
CA ALA A 15 11.57 13.37 5.07
C ALA A 15 12.53 14.20 4.21
N LEU A 16 12.50 13.97 2.90
CA LEU A 16 13.25 14.79 1.95
C LEU A 16 12.45 16.06 1.65
N PRO A 17 13.08 17.24 1.58
CA PRO A 17 12.42 18.43 1.09
C PRO A 17 12.02 18.22 -0.37
N GLY A 18 10.72 18.20 -0.63
CA GLY A 18 10.15 18.02 -1.95
C GLY A 18 8.65 18.22 -1.90
N ASN A 19 8.08 18.75 -2.98
CA ASN A 19 6.63 18.76 -3.11
C ASN A 19 6.16 17.33 -3.38
N LEU A 20 5.06 16.92 -2.75
CA LEU A 20 4.33 15.73 -3.20
C LEU A 20 3.92 15.98 -4.65
N THR A 21 4.57 15.31 -5.59
CA THR A 21 4.18 15.31 -7.00
C THR A 21 3.02 14.35 -7.17
N VAL A 22 1.82 14.91 -7.32
CA VAL A 22 0.64 14.15 -7.77
C VAL A 22 0.71 14.12 -9.30
N GLU A 23 1.15 13.00 -9.87
CA GLU A 23 1.07 12.79 -11.32
C GLU A 23 -0.34 12.32 -11.67
N ASP A 24 -1.17 13.25 -12.11
CA ASP A 24 -2.58 13.03 -12.47
C ASP A 24 -2.71 12.65 -13.96
N THR A 25 -2.07 11.56 -14.36
CA THR A 25 -2.36 10.94 -15.65
C THR A 25 -3.49 9.94 -15.47
N THR A 26 -4.67 10.26 -15.98
CA THR A 26 -5.83 9.37 -15.94
C THR A 26 -5.55 8.13 -16.78
N ALA A 27 -5.13 7.04 -16.14
CA ALA A 27 -5.12 5.70 -16.71
C ALA A 27 -6.38 4.95 -16.25
N THR A 28 -7.12 4.39 -17.20
CA THR A 28 -8.28 3.54 -16.89
C THR A 28 -7.78 2.14 -16.56
N GLU A 29 -7.49 1.91 -15.29
CA GLU A 29 -7.08 0.59 -14.81
C GLU A 29 -8.25 -0.19 -14.22
N PRO A 30 -8.27 -1.54 -14.37
CA PRO A 30 -9.36 -2.38 -13.85
C PRO A 30 -9.27 -2.62 -12.33
N TRP A 31 -8.20 -2.16 -11.66
CA TRP A 31 -8.04 -2.17 -10.21
C TRP A 31 -8.36 -0.82 -9.58
N VAL A 32 -8.66 -0.83 -8.27
CA VAL A 32 -8.93 0.40 -7.49
C VAL A 32 -7.62 1.11 -7.16
N GLY A 33 -6.62 0.35 -6.72
CA GLY A 33 -5.28 0.79 -6.40
C GLY A 33 -4.28 -0.29 -6.76
N ALA A 34 -3.01 0.12 -6.90
CA ALA A 34 -1.88 -0.79 -6.98
C ALA A 34 -0.62 -0.10 -6.46
N THR A 35 0.17 -0.85 -5.71
CA THR A 35 1.48 -0.42 -5.25
C THR A 35 2.56 -1.06 -6.12
N PHE A 36 3.41 -0.21 -6.69
CA PHE A 36 4.54 -0.62 -7.50
C PHE A 36 5.84 -0.30 -6.75
N SER A 37 6.85 -1.14 -6.97
CA SER A 37 8.19 -0.90 -6.49
C SER A 37 9.20 -1.32 -7.56
N ASN A 38 10.37 -0.67 -7.58
CA ASN A 38 11.54 -1.19 -8.27
C ASN A 38 12.60 -1.47 -7.23
N PRO A 39 12.69 -2.72 -6.78
CA PRO A 39 13.72 -3.07 -5.84
C PRO A 39 14.99 -3.46 -6.62
N ASN A 40 16.03 -2.63 -6.53
CA ASN A 40 17.32 -2.94 -7.15
C ASN A 40 18.12 -3.89 -6.24
N TRP A 41 17.63 -5.11 -6.10
CA TRP A 41 18.21 -6.15 -5.23
C TRP A 41 19.58 -6.67 -5.70
N GLY A 42 20.02 -6.31 -6.90
CA GLY A 42 21.18 -6.94 -7.55
C GLY A 42 22.57 -6.47 -7.10
N SER A 43 22.70 -5.35 -6.40
CA SER A 43 24.05 -4.81 -6.09
C SER A 43 24.22 -4.08 -4.76
N THR A 44 23.15 -3.62 -4.10
CA THR A 44 23.25 -2.83 -2.84
C THR A 44 22.18 -3.12 -1.80
N GLY A 45 21.12 -3.88 -2.12
CA GLY A 45 19.99 -4.09 -1.22
C GLY A 45 19.16 -2.82 -0.97
N SER A 46 19.31 -1.80 -1.82
CA SER A 46 18.67 -0.50 -1.65
C SER A 46 17.32 -0.43 -2.37
N PHE A 47 16.32 0.03 -1.64
CA PHE A 47 15.02 0.42 -2.19
C PHE A 47 15.18 1.70 -3.02
N VAL A 48 14.73 1.71 -4.28
CA VAL A 48 14.91 2.89 -5.16
C VAL A 48 13.67 3.77 -5.16
N TRP A 49 12.47 3.18 -5.33
CA TRP A 49 11.19 3.90 -5.26
C TRP A 49 10.03 2.97 -4.94
N VAL A 50 8.98 3.54 -4.34
CA VAL A 50 7.64 2.96 -4.18
C VAL A 50 6.63 3.96 -4.75
N HIS A 51 5.69 3.51 -5.58
CA HIS A 51 4.58 4.32 -6.06
C HIS A 51 3.25 3.66 -5.71
N VAL A 52 2.34 4.44 -5.14
CA VAL A 52 0.92 4.08 -5.02
C VAL A 52 0.18 4.75 -6.16
N VAL A 53 -0.50 3.94 -6.98
CA VAL A 53 -1.32 4.40 -8.10
C VAL A 53 -2.76 4.06 -7.80
N MET A 54 -3.63 5.08 -7.86
CA MET A 54 -5.07 4.93 -7.64
C MET A 54 -5.82 5.21 -8.94
N SER A 55 -6.75 4.33 -9.32
CA SER A 55 -7.61 4.55 -10.48
C SER A 55 -8.71 5.54 -10.13
N ILE A 56 -8.71 6.72 -10.75
CA ILE A 56 -9.72 7.77 -10.49
C ILE A 56 -11.14 7.28 -10.79
N PRO A 57 -11.45 6.66 -11.95
CA PRO A 57 -12.80 6.16 -12.23
C PRO A 57 -13.26 5.11 -11.21
N SER A 58 -12.38 4.17 -10.85
CA SER A 58 -12.69 3.12 -9.88
C SER A 58 -12.90 3.69 -8.47
N MET A 59 -12.04 4.61 -8.03
CA MET A 59 -12.16 5.27 -6.73
C MET A 59 -13.43 6.12 -6.62
N ASN A 60 -13.80 6.85 -7.68
CA ASN A 60 -15.02 7.67 -7.71
C ASN A 60 -16.30 6.83 -7.67
N ALA A 61 -16.25 5.56 -8.09
CA ALA A 61 -17.38 4.64 -7.99
C ALA A 61 -17.58 4.08 -6.57
N LEU A 62 -16.61 4.27 -5.66
CA LEU A 62 -16.65 3.79 -4.28
C LEU A 62 -17.24 4.84 -3.34
N GLY A 63 -17.85 4.36 -2.24
CA GLY A 63 -18.17 5.21 -1.09
C GLY A 63 -16.92 5.62 -0.31
N TYR A 64 -17.02 6.69 0.46
CA TYR A 64 -15.91 7.26 1.24
C TYR A 64 -15.14 6.23 2.09
N SER A 65 -15.85 5.28 2.74
CA SER A 65 -15.21 4.24 3.54
C SER A 65 -14.32 3.31 2.72
N ALA A 66 -14.80 2.87 1.56
CA ALA A 66 -14.04 1.99 0.66
C ALA A 66 -12.88 2.72 -0.01
N GLN A 67 -13.04 4.01 -0.34
CA GLN A 67 -11.90 4.85 -0.77
C GLN A 67 -10.81 4.89 0.30
N LYS A 68 -11.20 5.14 1.56
CA LYS A 68 -10.26 5.17 2.69
C LYS A 68 -9.56 3.82 2.87
N GLU A 69 -10.31 2.73 2.83
CA GLU A 69 -9.78 1.37 2.94
C GLU A 69 -8.76 1.07 1.84
N ALA A 70 -9.10 1.33 0.57
CA ALA A 70 -8.20 1.15 -0.56
C ALA A 70 -6.92 1.98 -0.44
N SER A 71 -7.04 3.26 -0.05
CA SER A 71 -5.86 4.11 0.15
C SER A 71 -4.96 3.62 1.27
N MET A 72 -5.53 3.15 2.39
CA MET A 72 -4.73 2.60 3.49
C MET A 72 -4.09 1.26 3.11
N HIS A 73 -4.78 0.44 2.32
CA HIS A 73 -4.27 -0.84 1.81
C HIS A 73 -3.01 -0.66 0.97
N GLU A 74 -3.07 0.23 -0.03
CA GLU A 74 -1.90 0.51 -0.86
C GLU A 74 -0.77 1.18 -0.08
N LEU A 75 -1.10 2.06 0.89
CA LEU A 75 -0.08 2.59 1.79
C LEU A 75 0.57 1.50 2.65
N GLY A 76 -0.17 0.47 3.08
CA GLY A 76 0.39 -0.65 3.81
C GLY A 76 1.38 -1.46 2.97
N HIS A 77 1.06 -1.72 1.69
CA HIS A 77 2.02 -2.29 0.74
C HIS A 77 3.25 -1.41 0.56
N ALA A 78 3.05 -0.09 0.45
CA ALA A 78 4.14 0.86 0.30
C ALA A 78 5.09 0.87 1.50
N MET A 79 4.56 0.54 2.68
CA MET A 79 5.32 0.37 3.92
C MET A 79 5.91 -1.04 4.10
N GLY A 80 5.66 -1.96 3.16
CA GLY A 80 6.23 -3.30 3.13
C GLY A 80 5.36 -4.40 3.75
N ILE A 81 4.10 -4.12 4.10
CA ILE A 81 3.19 -5.13 4.64
C ILE A 81 2.52 -5.92 3.51
N ASP A 82 2.56 -7.25 3.56
CA ASP A 82 1.86 -8.10 2.60
C ASP A 82 0.38 -8.29 2.97
N HIS A 83 -0.37 -8.85 2.03
CA HIS A 83 -1.76 -9.22 2.22
C HIS A 83 -1.98 -10.10 3.46
N THR A 84 -3.15 -9.92 4.04
CA THR A 84 -3.83 -10.84 4.95
C THR A 84 -5.07 -11.39 4.26
N TYR A 85 -5.64 -12.46 4.80
CA TYR A 85 -6.83 -13.09 4.23
C TYR A 85 -7.87 -13.38 5.31
N GLY A 86 -9.14 -13.13 5.00
CA GLY A 86 -10.28 -13.46 5.87
C GLY A 86 -10.99 -12.26 6.50
N CYS A 87 -10.90 -11.07 5.90
CA CYS A 87 -11.37 -9.81 6.45
C CYS A 87 -10.84 -9.59 7.87
N ILE A 88 -9.52 -9.65 8.06
CA ILE A 88 -8.91 -9.47 9.39
C ILE A 88 -8.19 -8.12 9.56
N GLY A 89 -8.02 -7.37 8.47
CA GLY A 89 -7.40 -6.05 8.50
C GLY A 89 -7.51 -5.30 7.19
N VAL A 90 -6.95 -4.10 7.18
CA VAL A 90 -6.85 -3.23 6.00
C VAL A 90 -6.06 -3.91 4.89
N MET A 91 -5.09 -4.76 5.23
CA MET A 91 -4.31 -5.52 4.26
C MET A 91 -5.05 -6.72 3.66
N GLU A 92 -6.38 -6.77 3.73
CA GLU A 92 -7.16 -7.87 3.14
C GLU A 92 -6.92 -7.99 1.63
N GLY A 93 -6.47 -9.16 1.17
CA GLY A 93 -6.16 -9.42 -0.25
C GLY A 93 -7.30 -10.01 -1.08
N THR A 94 -8.52 -10.13 -0.53
CA THR A 94 -9.69 -10.56 -1.32
C THR A 94 -10.34 -9.38 -2.05
N ALA A 95 -11.07 -9.66 -3.13
CA ALA A 95 -11.71 -8.64 -3.97
C ALA A 95 -12.87 -7.86 -3.30
N THR A 96 -13.08 -8.04 -1.99
CA THR A 96 -14.18 -7.43 -1.24
C THR A 96 -13.64 -6.53 -0.15
N PHE A 97 -14.12 -5.28 -0.12
CA PHE A 97 -13.86 -4.37 1.00
C PHE A 97 -14.57 -4.86 2.25
N CYS A 98 -13.83 -4.97 3.35
CA CYS A 98 -14.33 -5.47 4.61
C CYS A 98 -14.82 -4.34 5.54
N GLY A 99 -14.73 -3.08 5.10
CA GLY A 99 -15.26 -1.91 5.79
C GLY A 99 -14.28 -1.33 6.82
N TYR A 100 -12.98 -1.53 6.63
CA TYR A 100 -11.97 -1.06 7.57
C TYR A 100 -11.76 0.45 7.47
N SER A 101 -12.06 1.17 8.56
CA SER A 101 -11.80 2.61 8.67
C SER A 101 -10.46 2.96 9.34
N SER A 102 -9.73 1.96 9.81
CA SER A 102 -8.45 2.07 10.51
C SER A 102 -7.70 0.73 10.46
N PRO A 103 -6.36 0.72 10.62
CA PRO A 103 -5.58 -0.51 10.79
C PRO A 103 -6.13 -1.39 11.90
N SER A 104 -6.19 -2.70 11.66
CA SER A 104 -6.49 -3.73 12.67
C SER A 104 -5.29 -3.99 13.58
N SER A 105 -5.49 -4.82 14.60
CA SER A 105 -4.38 -5.30 15.44
C SER A 105 -3.34 -6.10 14.65
N ASP A 106 -3.75 -6.82 13.60
CA ASP A 106 -2.81 -7.58 12.76
C ASP A 106 -1.97 -6.61 11.90
N ASP A 107 -2.61 -5.60 11.31
CA ASP A 107 -1.91 -4.57 10.51
C ASP A 107 -0.88 -3.80 11.37
N VAL A 108 -1.26 -3.43 12.59
CA VAL A 108 -0.37 -2.77 13.56
C VAL A 108 0.78 -3.67 13.96
N ALA A 109 0.51 -4.96 14.23
CA ALA A 109 1.55 -5.92 14.56
C ALA A 109 2.54 -6.14 13.41
N GLY A 110 2.05 -6.15 12.17
CA GLY A 110 2.87 -6.21 10.96
C GLY A 110 3.82 -5.05 10.81
N ILE A 111 3.31 -3.81 10.90
CA ILE A 111 4.15 -2.60 10.86
C ILE A 111 5.19 -2.62 11.97
N ASN A 112 4.80 -2.91 13.21
CA ASN A 112 5.74 -2.93 14.35
C ASN A 112 6.77 -4.06 14.27
N ALA A 113 6.54 -5.09 13.45
CA ALA A 113 7.55 -6.12 13.17
C ALA A 113 8.57 -5.65 12.12
N LEU A 114 8.23 -4.65 11.31
CA LEU A 114 9.07 -4.08 10.26
C LEU A 114 9.85 -2.81 10.70
N TYR A 115 9.40 -2.12 11.74
CA TYR A 115 9.96 -0.84 12.24
C TYR A 115 9.97 -0.79 13.77
#